data_AF-A0A6G0XCI9-F1
#
_entry.id   AF-A0A6G0XCI9-F1
#
_cell.length_a   1.000
_cell.length_b   1.000
_cell.length_c   1.000
_cell.angle_alpha   90.00
_cell.angle_beta   90.00
_cell.angle_gamma   90.00
#
_symmetry.space_group_name_H-M   'P 1'
#
loop_
_entity.id
_entity.type
_entity.pdbx_description
1 polymer ?
#
loop_
_entity_poly.entity_id
_entity_poly.type
_entity_poly.pdbx_seq_one_letter_code
_entity_poly.pdbx_strand_id
1 'polypeptide(L)'
;MTIIKSLAVAVAVEVDMKLISSELSEFRTMFVLELTRLMGNDIKRSIKRIFEKLFSDDLLCSYSYHGIRNKKSFSSLNICNVIFEAIRNDKKFCNVQEKEIEDVIQKYLAQRPFVLKRNKKNQIEVENQNAGGSYQLENITF
;
A
#
# COMPACT_ATOMS: atom_id res chain seq x y z
N MET A 1 -24.67 -5.70 3.02
CA MET A 1 -23.66 -4.95 3.81
C MET A 1 -22.43 -4.68 2.93
N THR A 2 -22.61 -3.88 1.87
CA THR A 2 -21.63 -3.74 0.76
C THR A 2 -21.38 -2.27 0.45
N ILE A 3 -21.06 -1.47 1.46
CA ILE A 3 -20.74 -0.04 1.27
C ILE A 3 -19.23 0.21 1.47
N ILE A 4 -18.53 -0.63 2.24
CA ILE A 4 -17.12 -0.37 2.60
C ILE A 4 -16.12 -0.79 1.50
N LYS A 5 -16.50 -1.69 0.57
CA LYS A 5 -15.61 -2.06 -0.56
C LYS A 5 -15.53 -0.99 -1.68
N SER A 6 -16.43 0.00 -1.68
CA SER A 6 -16.52 0.99 -2.77
C SER A 6 -15.61 2.21 -2.59
N LEU A 7 -15.28 2.59 -1.35
CA LEU A 7 -14.57 3.84 -1.09
C LEU A 7 -13.07 3.76 -1.38
N ALA A 8 -12.41 2.65 -1.04
CA ALA A 8 -10.97 2.48 -1.30
C ALA A 8 -10.65 2.42 -2.80
N VAL A 9 -11.54 1.80 -3.60
CA VAL A 9 -11.42 1.77 -5.06
C VAL A 9 -11.62 3.17 -5.65
N ALA A 10 -12.58 3.94 -5.12
CA ALA A 10 -12.82 5.31 -5.56
C ALA A 10 -11.59 6.21 -5.35
N VAL A 11 -10.88 6.09 -4.22
CA VAL A 11 -9.67 6.89 -3.95
C VAL A 11 -8.55 6.56 -4.94
N ALA A 12 -8.29 5.28 -5.22
CA ALA A 12 -7.27 4.89 -6.19
C ALA A 12 -7.62 5.35 -7.61
N VAL A 13 -8.90 5.22 -8.00
CA VAL A 13 -9.41 5.68 -9.29
C VAL A 13 -9.36 7.21 -9.40
N GLU A 14 -9.64 7.94 -8.34
CA GLU A 14 -9.57 9.41 -8.33
C GLU A 14 -8.13 9.92 -8.47
N VAL A 15 -7.17 9.31 -7.76
CA VAL A 15 -5.75 9.62 -7.92
C VAL A 15 -5.29 9.33 -9.34
N ASP A 16 -5.64 8.15 -9.87
CA ASP A 16 -5.22 7.75 -11.21
C ASP A 16 -5.86 8.62 -12.31
N MET A 17 -7.13 8.99 -12.15
CA MET A 17 -7.83 9.93 -13.05
C MET A 17 -7.19 11.32 -13.05
N LYS A 18 -6.78 11.85 -11.88
CA LYS A 18 -6.07 13.14 -11.77
C LYS A 18 -4.69 13.10 -12.43
N LEU A 19 -4.06 11.93 -12.52
CA LEU A 19 -2.78 11.76 -13.23
C LEU A 19 -2.92 11.74 -14.76
N ILE A 20 -4.12 11.48 -15.31
CA ILE A 20 -4.38 11.34 -16.75
C ILE A 20 -4.66 12.69 -17.43
N SER A 21 -5.27 13.65 -16.74
CA SER A 21 -5.69 14.91 -17.38
C SER A 21 -4.50 15.80 -17.78
N SER A 22 -4.43 16.16 -19.07
CA SER A 22 -3.35 16.96 -19.68
C SER A 22 -3.19 18.38 -19.11
N GLU A 23 -4.22 18.93 -18.46
CA GLU A 23 -4.19 20.22 -17.77
C GLU A 23 -3.44 20.17 -16.40
N LEU A 24 -2.96 18.99 -15.97
CA LEU A 24 -2.30 18.76 -14.67
C LEU A 24 -0.80 18.39 -14.77
N SER A 25 -0.08 18.82 -15.81
CA SER A 25 1.37 18.52 -15.93
C SER A 25 2.18 19.01 -14.70
N GLU A 26 1.79 20.14 -14.11
CA GLU A 26 2.39 20.68 -12.89
C GLU A 26 2.08 19.80 -11.67
N PHE A 27 0.83 19.37 -11.50
CA PHE A 27 0.47 18.47 -10.39
C PHE A 27 1.25 17.17 -10.46
N ARG A 28 1.33 16.57 -11.66
CA ARG A 28 2.10 15.34 -11.88
C ARG A 28 3.57 15.56 -11.53
N THR A 29 4.15 16.68 -11.94
CA THR A 29 5.53 17.05 -11.62
C THR A 29 5.73 17.21 -10.11
N MET A 30 4.87 17.98 -9.44
CA MET A 30 4.91 18.15 -7.99
C MET A 30 4.75 16.82 -7.26
N PHE A 31 3.91 15.94 -7.76
CA PHE A 31 3.66 14.65 -7.16
C PHE A 31 4.83 13.69 -7.33
N VAL A 32 5.49 13.67 -8.50
CA VAL A 32 6.77 12.98 -8.70
C VAL A 32 7.82 13.50 -7.71
N LEU A 33 7.93 14.82 -7.52
CA LEU A 33 8.85 15.41 -6.55
C LEU A 33 8.54 15.00 -5.12
N GLU A 34 7.26 14.99 -4.74
CA GLU A 34 6.83 14.57 -3.41
C GLU A 34 7.15 13.09 -3.15
N LEU A 35 6.91 12.21 -4.12
CA LEU A 35 7.30 10.80 -4.01
C LEU A 35 8.82 10.62 -3.97
N THR A 36 9.58 11.45 -4.70
CA THR A 36 11.06 11.45 -4.67
C THR A 36 11.56 11.77 -3.25
N ARG A 37 10.88 12.64 -2.48
CA ARG A 37 11.26 12.95 -1.09
C ARG A 37 11.13 11.76 -0.14
N LEU A 38 10.36 10.74 -0.51
CA LEU A 38 10.16 9.53 0.30
C LEU A 38 11.28 8.49 0.11
N MET A 39 12.23 8.74 -0.80
CA MET A 39 13.34 7.82 -1.03
C MET A 39 14.11 7.50 0.26
N GLY A 40 14.57 6.26 0.35
CA GLY A 40 15.29 5.74 1.49
C GLY A 40 16.68 5.25 1.14
N ASN A 41 17.22 4.40 2.01
CA ASN A 41 18.54 3.82 1.83
C ASN A 41 18.59 2.77 0.72
N ASP A 42 17.44 2.22 0.33
CA ASP A 42 17.28 1.19 -0.68
C ASP A 42 15.88 1.27 -1.30
N ILE A 43 15.71 0.66 -2.46
CA ILE A 43 14.49 0.71 -3.26
C ILE A 43 13.31 0.06 -2.55
N LYS A 44 13.57 -1.06 -1.86
CA LYS A 44 12.53 -1.76 -1.09
C LYS A 44 11.94 -0.85 -0.02
N ARG A 45 12.78 -0.09 0.68
CA ARG A 45 12.34 0.88 1.69
C ARG A 45 11.66 2.10 1.06
N SER A 46 12.16 2.60 -0.07
CA SER A 46 11.52 3.69 -0.82
C SER A 46 10.10 3.33 -1.25
N ILE A 47 9.94 2.18 -1.92
CA ILE A 47 8.64 1.70 -2.42
C ILE A 47 7.69 1.43 -1.26
N LYS A 48 8.17 0.83 -0.16
CA LYS A 48 7.39 0.66 1.06
C LYS A 48 6.83 1.99 1.57
N ARG A 49 7.67 3.02 1.70
CA ARG A 49 7.25 4.35 2.20
C ARG A 49 6.21 5.00 1.30
N ILE A 50 6.41 4.91 -0.02
CA ILE A 50 5.42 5.40 -1.00
C ILE A 50 4.08 4.67 -0.80
N PHE A 51 4.10 3.34 -0.73
CA PHE A 51 2.89 2.55 -0.62
C PHE A 51 2.14 2.83 0.69
N GLU A 52 2.85 2.94 1.82
CA GLU A 52 2.27 3.28 3.12
C GLU A 52 1.71 4.72 3.16
N LYS A 53 2.28 5.64 2.37
CA LYS A 53 1.79 7.02 2.27
C LYS A 53 0.53 7.14 1.42
N LEU A 54 0.41 6.34 0.36
CA LEU A 54 -0.64 6.48 -0.65
C LEU A 54 -1.82 5.52 -0.47
N PHE A 55 -1.60 4.33 0.09
CA PHE A 55 -2.57 3.25 0.02
C PHE A 55 -2.76 2.53 1.35
N SER A 56 -3.97 2.03 1.58
CA SER A 56 -4.24 1.07 2.64
C SER A 56 -3.86 -0.35 2.22
N ASP A 57 -3.52 -1.20 3.19
CA ASP A 57 -3.26 -2.62 2.93
C ASP A 57 -4.49 -3.32 2.33
N ASP A 58 -5.72 -2.97 2.74
CA ASP A 58 -6.96 -3.50 2.17
C ASP A 58 -7.10 -3.20 0.67
N LEU A 59 -6.78 -1.96 0.25
CA LEU A 59 -6.79 -1.58 -1.16
C LEU A 59 -5.78 -2.42 -1.94
N LEU A 60 -4.53 -2.45 -1.47
CA LEU A 60 -3.45 -3.16 -2.16
C LEU A 60 -3.69 -4.67 -2.26
N CYS A 61 -4.46 -5.27 -1.35
CA CYS A 61 -4.84 -6.68 -1.43
C CYS A 61 -5.63 -7.02 -2.71
N SER A 62 -6.36 -6.04 -3.27
CA SER A 62 -7.14 -6.19 -4.51
C SER A 62 -6.30 -6.12 -5.79
N TYR A 63 -5.01 -5.81 -5.67
CA TYR A 63 -4.07 -5.70 -6.78
C TYR A 63 -2.99 -6.78 -6.74
N SER A 64 -2.54 -7.11 -7.93
CA SER A 64 -1.24 -7.76 -8.17
C SER A 64 -0.55 -7.00 -9.29
N TYR A 65 0.77 -7.14 -9.42
CA TYR A 65 1.48 -6.34 -10.42
C TYR A 65 0.91 -6.52 -11.83
N HIS A 66 0.73 -7.78 -12.27
CA HIS A 66 0.24 -8.15 -13.61
C HIS A 66 -1.27 -8.48 -13.70
N GLY A 67 -2.04 -8.36 -12.61
CA GLY A 67 -3.49 -8.67 -12.64
C GLY A 67 -3.84 -10.17 -12.65
N ILE A 68 -3.18 -10.97 -11.81
CA ILE A 68 -3.40 -12.42 -11.70
C ILE A 68 -4.44 -12.79 -10.64
N ARG A 69 -5.08 -13.96 -10.77
CA ARG A 69 -5.97 -14.57 -9.75
C ARG A 69 -7.12 -13.63 -9.32
N ASN A 70 -7.82 -13.03 -10.29
CA ASN A 70 -8.93 -12.10 -10.09
C ASN A 70 -8.56 -10.76 -9.41
N LYS A 71 -7.27 -10.46 -9.32
CA LYS A 71 -6.79 -9.15 -8.85
C LYS A 71 -6.63 -8.21 -10.03
N LYS A 72 -6.80 -6.91 -9.78
CA LYS A 72 -6.54 -5.88 -10.77
C LYS A 72 -5.02 -5.76 -11.04
N SER A 73 -4.67 -5.33 -12.25
CA SER A 73 -3.28 -5.02 -12.61
C SER A 73 -2.87 -3.70 -11.97
N PHE A 74 -1.75 -3.69 -11.25
CA PHE A 74 -1.17 -2.47 -10.72
C PHE A 74 -0.32 -1.75 -11.76
N SER A 75 0.37 -2.51 -12.63
CA SER A 75 1.22 -1.95 -13.69
C SER A 75 0.43 -1.17 -14.73
N SER A 76 -0.88 -1.41 -14.85
CA SER A 76 -1.76 -0.64 -15.75
C SER A 76 -2.19 0.71 -15.17
N LEU A 77 -1.89 1.01 -13.91
CA LEU A 77 -2.24 2.29 -13.30
C LEU A 77 -1.15 3.34 -13.60
N ASN A 78 -1.56 4.58 -13.86
CA ASN A 78 -0.62 5.70 -14.07
C ASN A 78 0.23 5.98 -12.83
N ILE A 79 -0.30 5.72 -11.63
CA ILE A 79 0.50 5.81 -10.40
C ILE A 79 1.73 4.90 -10.44
N CYS A 80 1.68 3.76 -11.13
CA CYS A 80 2.85 2.90 -11.28
C CYS A 80 3.94 3.63 -12.07
N ASN A 81 3.60 4.28 -13.19
CA ASN A 81 4.54 5.07 -13.98
C ASN A 81 5.13 6.23 -13.18
N VAL A 82 4.31 6.95 -12.42
CA VAL A 82 4.76 8.04 -11.54
C VAL A 82 5.75 7.53 -10.47
N ILE A 83 5.55 6.33 -9.93
CA ILE A 83 6.49 5.73 -8.97
C ILE A 83 7.84 5.44 -9.63
N PHE A 84 7.84 4.90 -10.86
CA PHE A 84 9.08 4.67 -11.61
C PHE A 84 9.82 5.97 -11.87
N GLU A 85 9.11 7.03 -12.25
CA GLU A 85 9.71 8.34 -12.46
C GLU A 85 10.25 8.97 -11.18
N ALA A 86 9.54 8.86 -10.06
CA ALA A 86 10.02 9.33 -8.77
C ALA A 86 11.30 8.61 -8.33
N ILE A 87 11.40 7.30 -8.56
CA ILE A 87 12.62 6.52 -8.29
C ILE A 87 13.75 7.00 -9.20
N ARG A 88 13.49 7.20 -10.49
CA ARG A 88 14.51 7.65 -11.46
C ARG A 88 14.98 9.08 -11.24
N ASN A 89 14.12 9.92 -10.68
CA ASN A 89 14.42 11.30 -10.35
C ASN A 89 15.40 11.43 -9.16
N ASP A 90 15.54 10.38 -8.35
CA ASP A 90 16.54 10.33 -7.29
C ASP A 90 17.92 9.91 -7.86
N LYS A 91 18.96 10.71 -7.57
CA LYS A 91 20.32 10.48 -8.09
C LYS A 91 20.90 9.13 -7.68
N LYS A 92 20.47 8.54 -6.58
CA LYS A 92 20.93 7.24 -6.11
C LYS A 92 20.32 6.09 -6.91
N PHE A 93 19.10 6.27 -7.41
CA PHE A 93 18.32 5.21 -8.05
C PHE A 93 18.06 5.45 -9.53
N CYS A 94 18.62 6.50 -10.13
CA CYS A 94 18.42 6.87 -11.53
C CYS A 94 18.78 5.77 -12.55
N ASN A 95 19.75 4.91 -12.22
CA ASN A 95 20.24 3.84 -13.11
C ASN A 95 19.73 2.45 -12.74
N VAL A 96 18.76 2.36 -11.83
CA VAL A 96 18.17 1.07 -11.43
C VAL A 96 17.42 0.47 -12.61
N GLN A 97 17.57 -0.84 -12.80
CA GLN A 97 16.82 -1.58 -13.82
C GLN A 97 15.33 -1.62 -13.50
N GLU A 98 14.48 -1.45 -14.51
CA GLU A 98 13.01 -1.53 -14.36
C GLU A 98 12.58 -2.82 -13.67
N LYS A 99 13.25 -3.93 -14.01
CA LYS A 99 12.95 -5.24 -13.43
C LYS A 99 13.16 -5.28 -11.91
N GLU A 100 14.14 -4.56 -11.39
CA GLU A 100 14.38 -4.48 -9.94
C GLU A 100 13.23 -3.76 -9.23
N ILE A 101 12.76 -2.65 -9.80
CA ILE A 101 11.62 -1.87 -9.28
C ILE A 101 10.34 -2.73 -9.32
N GLU A 102 10.07 -3.37 -10.46
CA GLU A 102 8.95 -4.29 -10.65
C GLU A 102 8.94 -5.39 -9.60
N ASP A 103 10.08 -6.08 -9.41
CA ASP A 103 10.18 -7.21 -8.49
C ASP A 103 9.87 -6.79 -7.05
N VAL A 104 10.32 -5.60 -6.65
CA VAL A 104 10.03 -5.04 -5.33
C VAL A 104 8.55 -4.75 -5.18
N ILE A 105 7.90 -4.12 -6.17
CA ILE A 105 6.46 -3.84 -6.14
C ILE A 105 5.66 -5.13 -6.09
N GLN A 106 5.99 -6.09 -6.96
CA GLN A 106 5.31 -7.38 -7.04
C GLN A 106 5.39 -8.13 -5.71
N LYS A 107 6.58 -8.19 -5.09
CA LYS A 107 6.77 -8.80 -3.76
C LYS A 107 5.98 -8.04 -2.69
N TYR A 108 5.96 -6.71 -2.72
CA TYR A 108 5.22 -5.91 -1.75
C TYR A 108 3.71 -6.20 -1.79
N LEU A 109 3.11 -6.20 -2.99
CA LEU A 109 1.70 -6.52 -3.23
C LEU A 109 1.35 -7.95 -2.83
N ALA A 110 2.23 -8.92 -3.15
CA ALA A 110 2.02 -10.32 -2.79
C ALA A 110 1.99 -10.53 -1.26
N GLN A 111 2.71 -9.71 -0.49
CA GLN A 111 2.75 -9.78 0.97
C GLN A 111 1.51 -9.17 1.64
N ARG A 112 0.79 -8.25 0.99
CA ARG A 112 -0.31 -7.48 1.62
C ARG A 112 -1.40 -8.33 2.27
N PRO A 113 -1.91 -9.41 1.64
CA PRO A 113 -2.93 -10.25 2.26
C PRO A 113 -2.48 -10.89 3.57
N PHE A 114 -1.19 -11.27 3.66
CA PHE A 114 -0.61 -11.88 4.85
C PHE A 114 -0.44 -10.86 5.98
N VAL A 115 0.00 -9.63 5.63
CA VAL A 115 0.11 -8.51 6.58
C VAL A 115 -1.27 -8.19 7.16
N LEU A 116 -2.29 -8.06 6.32
CA LEU A 116 -3.65 -7.77 6.74
C LEU A 116 -4.22 -8.87 7.66
N LYS A 117 -4.01 -10.14 7.32
CA LYS A 117 -4.42 -11.28 8.15
C LYS A 117 -3.74 -11.27 9.53
N ARG A 118 -2.43 -10.95 9.58
CA ARG A 118 -1.67 -10.85 10.82
C ARG A 118 -2.17 -9.69 11.69
N ASN A 119 -2.42 -8.53 11.10
CA ASN A 119 -2.88 -7.35 11.85
C ASN A 119 -4.28 -7.59 12.46
N LYS A 120 -5.20 -8.23 11.72
CA LYS A 120 -6.52 -8.60 12.25
C LYS A 120 -6.42 -9.59 13.42
N LYS A 121 -5.54 -10.59 13.34
CA LYS A 121 -5.32 -11.54 14.44
C LYS A 121 -4.85 -10.82 15.71
N ASN A 122 -3.88 -9.91 15.56
CA ASN A 122 -3.34 -9.16 16.69
C ASN A 122 -4.39 -8.25 17.34
N GLN A 123 -5.29 -7.63 16.54
CA GLN A 123 -6.39 -6.83 17.09
C GLN A 123 -7.35 -7.68 17.95
N ILE A 124 -7.73 -8.86 17.46
CA ILE A 124 -8.59 -9.80 18.20
C ILE A 124 -7.93 -10.26 19.50
N GLU A 125 -6.61 -10.53 19.48
CA GLU A 125 -5.86 -10.92 20.68
C GLU A 125 -5.82 -9.81 21.74
N VAL A 126 -5.62 -8.55 21.31
CA VAL A 126 -5.63 -7.38 22.20
C VAL A 126 -7.04 -7.14 22.78
N GLU A 127 -8.09 -7.26 21.97
CA GLU A 127 -9.48 -7.13 22.41
C GLU A 127 -9.86 -8.20 23.44
N ASN A 128 -9.45 -9.46 23.23
CA ASN A 128 -9.68 -10.55 24.17
C ASN A 128 -8.91 -10.37 25.49
N GLN A 129 -7.70 -9.80 25.46
CA GLN A 129 -6.95 -9.48 26.67
C GLN A 129 -7.58 -8.34 27.47
N ASN A 130 -8.14 -7.33 26.78
CA ASN A 130 -8.83 -6.22 27.42
C ASN A 130 -10.23 -6.61 27.95
N ALA A 131 -10.90 -7.58 27.33
CA ALA A 131 -12.18 -8.11 27.78
C ALA A 131 -12.07 -9.12 28.95
N GLY A 132 -10.89 -9.69 29.19
CA GLY A 132 -10.65 -10.72 30.23
C GLY A 132 -10.36 -10.18 31.64
N GLY A 133 -10.43 -8.87 31.87
CA GLY A 133 -10.00 -8.22 33.12
C GLY A 133 -11.01 -8.13 34.27
N SER A 134 -12.12 -8.88 34.25
CA SER A 134 -13.12 -8.83 35.34
C SER A 134 -13.83 -10.16 35.58
N TYR A 135 -13.10 -11.21 35.96
CA TYR A 135 -13.65 -12.24 36.85
C TYR A 135 -12.52 -12.68 37.79
N GLN A 136 -12.49 -12.09 38.98
CA GLN A 136 -11.77 -12.71 40.09
C GLN A 136 -12.52 -14.00 40.43
N LEU A 137 -11.81 -15.12 40.37
CA LEU A 137 -12.23 -16.38 40.98
C LEU A 137 -12.32 -16.14 42.48
N GLU A 138 -13.52 -15.88 42.99
CA GLU A 138 -13.78 -16.07 44.41
C GLU A 138 -13.75 -17.58 44.67
N ASN A 139 -12.59 -18.03 45.15
CA ASN A 139 -12.50 -19.19 46.01
C ASN A 139 -13.41 -18.95 47.21
N ILE A 140 -14.55 -19.63 47.28
CA ILE A 140 -15.20 -19.92 48.56
C ILE A 140 -15.31 -21.43 48.68
N THR A 141 -14.28 -21.99 49.31
CA THR A 141 -14.40 -23.19 50.11
C THR A 141 -15.34 -22.89 51.27
N PHE A 142 -16.42 -23.65 51.41
CA PHE A 142 -16.80 -24.41 52.61
C PHE A 142 -17.97 -25.35 52.27
#